data_AF-A0A6I5W927-F1
#
_entry.id   AF-A0A6I5W927-F1
#
_cell.length_a   1.000
_cell.length_b   1.000
_cell.length_c   1.000
_cell.angle_alpha   90.00
_cell.angle_beta   90.00
_cell.angle_gamma   90.00
#
_symmetry.space_group_name_H-M   'P 1'
#
loop_
_entity.id
_entity.type
_entity.pdbx_description
1 polymer ?
#
loop_
_entity_poly.entity_id
_entity_poly.type
_entity_poly.pdbx_seq_one_letter_code
_entity_poly.pdbx_strand_id
1 'polypeptide(L)'
;MDAPRWIIHLPTTLTSQDAAITLAEALRDSLGHVTVLDFGEATLSEEDRQFLRTRVWCDHRLPGGLRCTRRADHHGDCSAA
;
A
#
# COMPACT_ATOMS: atom_id res chain seq x y z
N MET A 1 -10.85 18.10 17.38
CA MET A 1 -11.08 17.65 15.99
C MET A 1 -9.71 17.41 15.41
N ASP A 2 -9.43 16.20 14.94
CA ASP A 2 -8.17 15.96 14.25
C ASP A 2 -8.12 16.80 12.96
N ALA A 3 -6.95 17.33 12.64
CA ALA A 3 -6.77 18.12 11.43
C ALA A 3 -7.06 17.27 10.17
N PRO A 4 -7.66 17.85 9.11
CA PRO A 4 -7.93 17.12 7.88
C PRO A 4 -6.63 16.58 7.27
N ARG A 5 -6.65 15.34 6.80
CA ARG A 5 -5.55 14.70 6.06
C ARG A 5 -5.91 14.61 4.58
N TRP A 6 -4.93 14.90 3.73
CA TRP A 6 -5.09 14.86 2.27
C TRP A 6 -4.44 13.61 1.71
N ILE A 7 -5.00 13.07 0.63
CA ILE A 7 -4.53 11.85 -0.04
C ILE A 7 -4.15 12.20 -1.49
N ILE A 8 -3.07 11.62 -1.98
CA ILE A 8 -2.64 11.77 -3.37
C ILE A 8 -3.22 10.61 -4.19
N HIS A 9 -3.96 10.94 -5.24
CA HIS A 9 -4.37 10.00 -6.27
C HIS A 9 -3.50 10.22 -7.50
N LEU A 10 -2.68 9.22 -7.85
CA LEU A 10 -1.76 9.29 -8.98
C LEU A 10 -2.09 8.17 -9.97
N PRO A 11 -2.79 8.47 -11.08
CA PRO A 11 -3.10 7.49 -12.11
C PRO A 11 -1.85 6.95 -12.82
N THR A 12 -1.94 5.75 -13.37
CA THR A 12 -0.90 5.12 -14.19
C THR A 12 -1.53 4.51 -15.44
N THR A 13 -0.74 4.25 -16.48
CA THR A 13 -1.20 3.55 -17.69
C THR A 13 -1.11 2.02 -17.56
N LEU A 14 -0.89 1.50 -16.35
CA LEU A 14 -0.71 0.07 -16.12
C LEU A 14 -2.06 -0.65 -16.22
N THR A 15 -2.11 -1.70 -17.02
CA THR A 15 -3.33 -2.50 -17.25
C THR A 15 -3.35 -3.81 -16.46
N SER A 16 -2.38 -4.01 -15.56
CA SER A 16 -2.25 -5.19 -14.70
C SER A 16 -2.13 -4.77 -13.24
N GLN A 17 -2.92 -5.43 -12.38
CA GLN A 17 -2.85 -5.22 -10.94
C GLN A 17 -1.47 -5.60 -10.37
N ASP A 18 -0.87 -6.70 -10.85
CA ASP A 18 0.46 -7.12 -10.40
C ASP A 18 1.56 -6.12 -10.78
N ALA A 19 1.44 -5.51 -11.97
CA ALA A 19 2.37 -4.45 -12.39
C ALA A 19 2.21 -3.20 -11.51
N ALA A 20 0.99 -2.84 -11.14
CA ALA A 20 0.72 -1.73 -10.24
C ALA A 20 1.23 -2.01 -8.81
N ILE A 21 1.12 -3.25 -8.32
CA ILE A 21 1.71 -3.67 -7.04
C ILE A 21 3.24 -3.56 -7.10
N THR A 22 3.85 -4.04 -8.19
CA THR A 22 5.31 -3.96 -8.37
C THR A 22 5.81 -2.51 -8.38
N LEU A 23 5.05 -1.59 -9.00
CA LEU A 23 5.35 -0.16 -8.93
C LEU A 23 5.22 0.38 -7.49
N ALA A 24 4.19 -0.02 -6.75
CA ALA A 24 4.00 0.40 -5.36
C ALA A 24 5.16 -0.07 -4.45
N GLU A 25 5.69 -1.27 -4.67
CA GLU A 25 6.89 -1.77 -4.00
C GLU A 25 8.12 -0.90 -4.32
N ALA A 26 8.36 -0.62 -5.61
CA ALA A 26 9.47 0.24 -6.03
C ALA A 26 9.37 1.67 -5.44
N LEU A 27 8.15 2.22 -5.37
CA LEU A 27 7.90 3.52 -4.75
C LEU A 27 8.18 3.48 -3.24
N ARG A 28 7.75 2.43 -2.53
CA ARG A 28 8.04 2.25 -1.11
C ARG A 28 9.55 2.20 -0.86
N ASP A 29 10.28 1.44 -1.65
CA ASP A 29 11.73 1.30 -1.50
C ASP A 29 12.48 2.61 -1.81
N SER A 30 12.06 3.32 -2.86
CA SER A 30 12.68 4.59 -3.26
C SER A 30 12.36 5.74 -2.30
N LEU A 31 11.12 5.80 -1.81
CA LEU A 31 10.60 6.91 -0.99
C LEU A 31 10.53 6.57 0.50
N GLY A 32 11.15 5.50 0.97
CA GLY A 32 11.16 5.13 2.39
C GLY A 32 11.73 6.20 3.33
N HIS A 33 12.47 7.17 2.79
CA HIS A 33 12.96 8.34 3.51
C HIS A 33 11.89 9.43 3.74
N VAL A 34 10.77 9.39 3.02
CA VAL A 34 9.67 10.37 3.11
C VAL A 34 8.67 9.91 4.18
N THR A 35 8.92 10.30 5.43
CA THR A 35 8.18 9.82 6.62
C THR A 35 6.70 10.21 6.69
N VAL A 36 6.24 11.15 5.84
CA VAL A 36 4.82 11.53 5.76
C VAL A 36 3.98 10.56 4.92
N LEU A 37 4.62 9.68 4.14
CA LEU A 37 3.96 8.65 3.34
C LEU A 37 3.81 7.36 4.16
N ASP A 38 2.58 6.92 4.39
CA ASP A 38 2.29 5.60 4.96
C ASP A 38 2.04 4.62 3.82
N PHE A 39 3.10 3.95 3.36
CA PHE A 39 2.96 2.89 2.37
C PHE A 39 2.11 1.73 2.90
N GLY A 40 2.10 1.42 4.20
CA GLY A 40 1.28 0.33 4.74
C GLY A 40 -0.23 0.51 4.52
N GLU A 41 -0.67 1.74 4.27
CA GLU A 41 -2.07 2.07 3.96
C GLU A 41 -2.34 2.28 2.46
N ALA A 42 -1.36 2.07 1.57
CA ALA A 42 -1.60 2.33 0.15
C ALA A 42 -2.52 1.27 -0.48
N THR A 43 -3.40 1.77 -1.35
CA THR A 43 -4.45 1.01 -2.01
C THR A 43 -4.41 1.22 -3.51
N LEU A 44 -4.81 0.20 -4.27
CA LEU A 44 -5.04 0.25 -5.71
C LEU A 44 -6.54 0.16 -6.01
N SER A 45 -6.93 0.67 -7.16
CA SER A 45 -8.28 0.54 -7.70
C SER A 45 -8.19 0.55 -9.22
N GLU A 46 -9.16 -0.08 -9.89
CA GLU A 46 -9.37 0.19 -11.32
C GLU A 46 -9.75 1.67 -11.51
N GLU A 47 -9.33 2.28 -12.63
CA GLU A 47 -9.58 3.71 -12.90
C GLU A 47 -11.07 4.06 -12.92
N ASP A 48 -11.89 3.19 -13.51
CA ASP A 48 -13.34 3.35 -13.56
C ASP A 48 -14.07 2.90 -12.28
N ARG A 49 -13.34 2.34 -11.31
CA ARG A 49 -13.90 1.80 -10.05
C ARG A 49 -13.10 2.23 -8.83
N GLN A 50 -12.77 3.53 -8.73
CA GLN A 50 -11.93 4.08 -7.65
C GLN A 50 -12.49 3.92 -6.23
N PHE A 51 -13.79 3.62 -6.11
CA PHE A 51 -14.43 3.31 -4.84
C PHE A 51 -14.10 1.90 -4.34
N LEU A 52 -13.65 1.00 -5.23
CA LEU A 52 -13.18 -0.34 -4.89
C LEU A 52 -11.66 -0.29 -4.67
N ARG A 53 -11.27 -0.17 -3.41
CA ARG A 53 -9.86 -0.08 -2.99
C ARG A 53 -9.36 -1.43 -2.51
N THR A 54 -8.35 -1.96 -3.18
CA THR A 54 -7.62 -3.16 -2.78
C THR A 54 -6.33 -2.75 -2.10
N ARG A 55 -6.03 -3.30 -0.92
CA ARG A 55 -4.76 -3.04 -0.23
C ARG A 55 -3.60 -3.68 -0.99
N VAL A 56 -2.46 -3.00 -1.03
CA VAL A 56 -1.24 -3.55 -1.63
C VAL A 56 -0.51 -4.49 -0.66
N TRP A 57 -0.46 -4.11 0.62
CA TRP A 57 0.19 -4.87 1.69
C TRP A 57 -0.82 -5.49 2.65
N CYS A 58 -0.38 -6.53 3.33
CA CYS A 58 -1.12 -7.17 4.41
C CYS A 58 -1.31 -6.19 5.57
N ASP A 59 -2.56 -6.10 6.05
CA ASP A 59 -2.93 -5.17 7.12
C ASP A 59 -2.70 -5.73 8.54
N HIS A 60 -2.18 -6.95 8.63
CA HIS A 60 -2.03 -7.62 9.92
C HIS A 60 -1.03 -6.87 10.81
N ARG A 61 -1.46 -6.55 12.03
CA ARG A 61 -0.61 -5.95 13.05
C ARG A 61 0.16 -7.05 13.79
N LEU A 62 1.48 -6.93 13.77
CA LEU A 62 2.41 -7.83 14.44
C LEU A 62 2.63 -7.40 15.90
N PRO A 63 3.14 -8.30 16.76
CA PRO A 63 3.59 -7.95 18.10
C PRO A 63 4.59 -6.78 18.03
N GLY A 64 4.39 -5.76 18.87
CA GLY A 64 5.19 -4.51 18.81
C GLY A 64 4.59 -3.41 17.93
N GLY A 65 3.43 -3.64 17.31
CA GLY A 65 2.64 -2.60 16.64
C GLY A 65 3.03 -2.31 15.18
N LEU A 66 4.02 -3.02 14.66
CA LEU A 66 4.38 -2.99 13.24
C LEU A 66 3.31 -3.68 12.39
N ARG A 67 3.21 -3.31 11.10
CA ARG A 67 2.38 -4.05 10.14
C ARG A 67 3.22 -5.06 9.37
N CYS A 68 2.55 -6.10 8.88
CA CYS A 68 3.15 -7.04 7.95
C CYS A 68 3.67 -6.29 6.70
N THR A 69 4.90 -6.61 6.28
CA THR A 69 5.54 -5.99 5.11
C THR A 69 5.23 -6.73 3.81
N ARG A 70 4.55 -7.88 3.87
CA ARG A 70 4.22 -8.74 2.74
C ARG A 70 3.01 -8.21 1.96
N ARG A 71 2.87 -8.62 0.70
CA ARG A 71 1.70 -8.31 -0.14
C ARG A 71 0.40 -8.74 0.52
N ALA A 72 -0.70 -8.05 0.22
CA ALA A 72 -2.03 -8.53 0.59
C ALA A 72 -2.25 -9.97 0.08
N ASP A 73 -3.01 -10.75 0.83
CA ASP A 73 -3.34 -12.15 0.52
C ASP A 73 -2.12 -13.10 0.36
N HIS A 74 -0.96 -12.75 0.94
CA HIS A 74 0.20 -13.63 0.94
C HIS A 74 -0.08 -14.96 1.65
N HIS A 75 0.56 -16.03 1.17
CA HIS A 75 0.59 -17.30 1.87
C HIS A 75 1.68 -17.33 2.96
N GLY A 76 1.48 -18.18 3.96
CA GLY A 76 2.40 -18.32 5.11
C GLY A 76 2.28 -17.20 6.13
N ASP A 77 3.18 -17.21 7.12
CA ASP A 77 3.09 -16.30 8.27
C ASP A 77 3.40 -14.85 7.90
N CYS A 78 2.78 -13.93 8.66
CA CYS A 78 3.05 -12.50 8.57
C CYS A 78 4.47 -12.19 9.07
N SER A 79 5.15 -11.23 8.43
CA SER A 79 6.52 -10.83 8.75
C SER A 79 6.66 -9.30 8.75
N ALA A 80 7.46 -8.76 9.67
CA ALA A 80 7.91 -7.37 9.65
C ALA A 80 9.29 -7.20 8.99
N ALA A 81 9.98 -8.32 8.74
CA ALA A 81 11.26 -8.39 8.04
C ALA A 81 11.04 -8.46 6.53
#